data_AF-Q083P5-F1
#
_entry.id   AF-Q083P5-F1
#
_cell.length_a   1.000
_cell.length_b   1.000
_cell.length_c   1.000
_cell.angle_alpha   90.00
_cell.angle_beta   90.00
_cell.angle_gamma   90.00
#
_symmetry.space_group_name_H-M   'P 1'
#
loop_
_entity.id
_entity.type
_entity.pdbx_description
1 polymer ?
#
loop_
_entity_poly.entity_id
_entity_poly.type
_entity_poly.pdbx_seq_one_letter_code
_entity_poly.pdbx_strand_id
1 'polypeptide(L)'
;MDVWIERFDRVLTIIRPKAYNVIARIIIGLGIALVAESQLNILQAVIVASYESMFGYSEVLRKFIEGSSNPWIGLFLIVIGLIYHYFMTVGKQQIDLRLSQIPQKPILDLKLLNADLVPYENHSLNLRGGIVILPKDEIPEYKITYNIPQMSALNTFRNISLNPKFYKERSDFLKVWGGAELISLKLSNLTSVLATGVKIEITLPRMKGVSADNTKDDFPKYPAEKSTSQFSMPTYHNKPVHYDIKRSHNDKEYNFTWEVNDIQANTTSISDTYIFLRVEQNVDMEIKIFCDQYVFPVTEIYRVTKSKLSHSISISEITGNKESFDELVDKFIMDGYIQRVAIKRFQEYEHENQEVIPRS
;
A
#
# COMPACT_ATOMS: atom_id res chain seq x y z
N MET A 1 -0.84 2.49 30.06
CA MET A 1 -1.07 3.89 30.48
C MET A 1 -1.48 4.75 29.27
N ASP A 2 -1.01 4.37 28.08
CA ASP A 2 -1.16 5.10 26.81
C ASP A 2 -2.61 5.11 26.27
N VAL A 3 -3.34 4.01 26.42
CA VAL A 3 -4.76 3.89 25.96
C VAL A 3 -5.69 4.89 26.66
N TRP A 4 -5.41 5.22 27.93
CA TRP A 4 -6.21 6.22 28.67
C TRP A 4 -5.90 7.65 28.22
N ILE A 5 -4.65 7.92 27.86
CA ILE A 5 -4.21 9.23 27.35
C ILE A 5 -4.78 9.47 25.95
N GLU A 6 -4.75 8.48 25.06
CA GLU A 6 -5.34 8.56 23.72
C GLU A 6 -6.87 8.74 23.76
N ARG A 7 -7.56 8.04 24.68
CA ARG A 7 -9.02 8.22 24.87
C ARG A 7 -9.35 9.61 25.39
N PHE A 8 -8.54 10.16 26.28
CA PHE A 8 -8.73 11.51 26.82
C PHE A 8 -8.45 12.59 25.77
N ASP A 9 -7.42 12.43 24.94
CA ASP A 9 -7.15 13.32 23.80
C ASP A 9 -8.31 13.33 22.80
N ARG A 10 -8.91 12.17 22.50
CA ARG A 10 -10.10 12.06 21.64
C ARG A 10 -11.30 12.82 22.22
N VAL A 11 -11.48 12.81 23.54
CA VAL A 11 -12.54 13.59 24.22
C VAL A 11 -12.23 15.10 24.15
N LEU A 12 -10.97 15.49 24.38
CA LEU A 12 -10.53 16.88 24.28
C LEU A 12 -10.63 17.45 22.87
N THR A 13 -10.36 16.66 21.83
CA THR A 13 -10.49 17.10 20.42
C THR A 13 -11.95 17.29 20.00
N ILE A 14 -12.88 16.49 20.54
CA ILE A 14 -14.33 16.68 20.35
C ILE A 14 -14.79 18.01 20.97
N ILE A 15 -14.22 18.40 22.12
CA ILE A 15 -14.45 19.70 22.77
C ILE A 15 -13.57 20.75 22.09
N ARG A 16 -13.88 21.06 20.83
CA ARG A 16 -13.13 21.94 19.92
C ARG A 16 -12.54 23.18 20.62
N PRO A 17 -11.29 23.60 20.31
CA PRO A 17 -10.60 24.68 21.03
C PRO A 17 -11.27 26.07 20.98
N LYS A 18 -12.25 26.28 20.10
CA LYS A 18 -13.02 27.52 20.03
C LYS A 18 -14.22 27.56 21.00
N ALA A 19 -14.75 26.41 21.42
CA ALA A 19 -15.95 26.33 22.26
C ALA A 19 -15.65 26.49 23.75
N TYR A 20 -14.54 25.91 24.26
CA TYR A 20 -14.26 25.95 25.70
C TYR A 20 -13.98 27.38 26.22
N ASN A 21 -13.30 28.22 25.43
CA ASN A 21 -13.07 29.63 25.80
C ASN A 21 -14.37 30.43 25.85
N VAL A 22 -15.34 30.10 24.98
CA VAL A 22 -16.66 30.72 24.97
C VAL A 22 -17.47 30.24 26.17
N ILE A 23 -17.48 28.93 26.45
CA ILE A 23 -18.19 28.33 27.60
C ILE A 23 -17.62 28.88 28.92
N ALA A 24 -16.30 28.93 29.09
CA ALA A 24 -15.67 29.48 30.28
C ALA A 24 -15.97 30.98 30.47
N ARG A 25 -15.94 31.78 29.39
CA ARG A 25 -16.29 33.21 29.44
C ARG A 25 -17.78 33.43 29.76
N ILE A 26 -18.67 32.59 29.26
CA ILE A 26 -20.11 32.65 29.57
C ILE A 26 -20.35 32.30 31.04
N ILE A 27 -19.74 31.22 31.55
CA ILE A 27 -19.88 30.81 32.95
C ILE A 27 -19.32 31.86 33.91
N ILE A 28 -18.13 32.38 33.63
CA ILE A 28 -17.50 33.45 34.43
C ILE A 28 -18.31 34.75 34.33
N GLY A 29 -18.79 35.10 33.12
CA GLY A 29 -19.61 36.29 32.90
C GLY A 29 -20.95 36.24 33.63
N LEU A 30 -21.63 35.07 33.61
CA LEU A 30 -22.85 34.83 34.40
C LEU A 30 -22.57 34.89 35.90
N GLY A 31 -21.44 34.34 36.35
CA GLY A 31 -21.04 34.42 37.75
C GLY A 31 -20.75 35.86 38.21
N ILE A 32 -20.07 36.65 37.38
CA ILE A 32 -19.81 38.08 37.65
C ILE A 32 -21.13 38.86 37.63
N ALA A 33 -22.04 38.59 36.70
CA ALA A 33 -23.35 39.24 36.63
C ALA A 33 -24.19 38.96 37.90
N LEU A 34 -24.22 37.71 38.37
CA LEU A 34 -24.92 37.32 39.61
C LEU A 34 -24.30 37.96 40.86
N VAL A 35 -22.96 38.08 40.91
CA VAL A 35 -22.27 38.77 42.01
C VAL A 35 -22.53 40.29 41.95
N ALA A 36 -22.54 40.90 40.77
CA ALA A 36 -22.85 42.31 40.60
C ALA A 36 -24.32 42.64 40.93
N GLU A 37 -25.25 41.78 40.52
CA GLU A 37 -26.67 41.86 40.88
C GLU A 37 -26.87 41.77 42.41
N SER A 38 -26.10 40.91 43.09
CA SER A 38 -26.15 40.85 44.56
C SER A 38 -25.63 42.11 45.26
N GLN A 39 -24.71 42.87 44.64
CA GLN A 39 -24.24 44.14 45.20
C GLN A 39 -25.23 45.28 44.93
N LEU A 40 -25.97 45.23 43.82
CA LEU A 40 -27.11 46.11 43.58
C LEU A 40 -28.21 45.91 44.63
N ASN A 41 -28.40 44.70 45.15
CA ASN A 41 -29.33 44.43 46.25
C ASN A 41 -28.94 45.15 47.56
N ILE A 42 -27.65 45.38 47.82
CA ILE A 42 -27.18 46.17 48.98
C ILE A 42 -27.49 47.66 48.75
N LEU A 43 -27.23 48.19 47.56
CA LEU A 43 -27.56 49.56 47.20
C LEU A 43 -29.08 49.80 47.24
N GLN A 44 -29.87 48.83 46.77
CA GLN A 44 -31.32 48.84 46.83
C GLN A 44 -31.83 48.76 48.28
N ALA A 45 -31.20 47.96 49.15
CA ALA A 45 -31.52 47.93 50.58
C ALA A 45 -31.23 49.27 51.27
N VAL A 46 -30.16 49.97 50.88
CA VAL A 46 -29.85 51.32 51.35
C VAL A 46 -30.88 52.34 50.83
N ILE A 47 -31.32 52.23 49.57
CA ILE A 47 -32.36 53.08 49.00
C ILE A 47 -33.71 52.85 49.69
N VAL A 48 -34.08 51.59 49.95
CA VAL A 48 -35.30 51.22 50.71
C VAL A 48 -35.23 51.73 52.13
N ALA A 49 -34.11 51.54 52.83
CA ALA A 49 -33.92 52.06 54.19
C ALA A 49 -33.99 53.59 54.24
N SER A 50 -33.43 54.27 53.23
CA SER A 50 -33.48 55.74 53.12
C SER A 50 -34.90 56.23 52.82
N TYR A 51 -35.63 55.52 51.96
CA TYR A 51 -37.02 55.81 51.61
C TYR A 51 -37.97 55.56 52.80
N GLU A 52 -37.86 54.41 53.46
CA GLU A 52 -38.64 54.05 54.66
C GLU A 52 -38.36 55.02 55.82
N SER A 53 -37.13 55.55 55.92
CA SER A 53 -36.75 56.58 56.89
C SER A 53 -37.42 57.93 56.67
N MET A 54 -37.80 58.27 55.42
CA MET A 54 -38.41 59.57 55.09
C MET A 54 -39.94 59.52 54.96
N PHE A 55 -40.50 58.39 54.53
CA PHE A 55 -41.91 58.29 54.13
C PHE A 55 -42.69 57.17 54.82
N GLY A 56 -42.05 56.40 55.70
CA GLY A 56 -42.67 55.29 56.42
C GLY A 56 -42.63 53.94 55.68
N TYR A 57 -42.99 52.88 56.39
CA TYR A 57 -42.86 51.49 55.94
C TYR A 57 -43.73 51.19 54.71
N SER A 58 -43.15 50.58 53.67
CA SER A 58 -43.85 50.23 52.41
C SER A 58 -43.62 48.77 52.01
N GLU A 59 -44.66 47.95 52.15
CA GLU A 59 -44.61 46.50 51.88
C GLU A 59 -44.48 46.17 50.39
N VAL A 60 -44.99 47.05 49.51
CA VAL A 60 -44.93 46.88 48.05
C VAL A 60 -43.49 47.08 47.54
N LEU A 61 -42.76 48.02 48.14
CA LEU A 61 -41.36 48.31 47.76
C LEU A 61 -40.43 47.15 48.13
N ARG A 62 -40.65 46.50 49.28
CA ARG A 62 -39.92 45.28 49.67
C ARG A 62 -40.23 44.10 48.75
N LYS A 63 -41.51 43.83 48.45
CA LYS A 63 -41.92 42.72 47.57
C LYS A 63 -41.42 42.87 46.13
N PHE A 64 -41.21 44.09 45.65
CA PHE A 64 -40.63 44.35 44.33
C PHE A 64 -39.10 44.08 44.28
N ILE A 65 -38.43 44.06 45.44
CA ILE A 65 -36.97 43.99 45.57
C ILE A 65 -36.47 42.61 46.07
N GLU A 66 -37.34 41.77 46.65
CA GLU A 66 -37.03 40.42 47.18
C GLU A 66 -36.69 39.34 46.11
N GLY A 67 -36.32 39.71 44.88
CA GLY A 67 -35.77 38.78 43.89
C GLY A 67 -34.37 38.32 44.29
N SER A 68 -34.27 37.30 45.15
CA SER A 68 -33.00 36.88 45.76
C SER A 68 -32.04 36.20 44.77
N SER A 69 -31.04 36.92 44.25
CA SER A 69 -29.86 36.31 43.61
C SER A 69 -28.84 35.95 44.69
N ASN A 70 -28.46 34.66 44.79
CA ASN A 70 -27.50 34.20 45.80
C ASN A 70 -26.06 34.41 45.30
N PRO A 71 -25.27 35.33 45.90
CA PRO A 71 -23.90 35.62 45.46
C PRO A 71 -22.96 34.42 45.50
N TRP A 72 -23.24 33.46 46.39
CA TRP A 72 -22.44 32.24 46.51
C TRP A 72 -22.53 31.36 45.27
N ILE A 73 -23.67 31.35 44.58
CA ILE A 73 -23.84 30.63 43.31
C ILE A 73 -23.01 31.30 42.22
N GLY A 74 -22.99 32.65 42.18
CA GLY A 74 -22.15 33.40 41.24
C GLY A 74 -20.66 33.16 41.46
N LEU A 75 -20.20 33.20 42.71
CA LEU A 75 -18.81 32.91 43.08
C LEU A 75 -18.43 31.46 42.76
N PHE A 76 -19.32 30.51 43.03
CA PHE A 76 -19.13 29.10 42.70
C PHE A 76 -18.97 28.88 41.18
N LEU A 77 -19.79 29.56 40.36
CA LEU A 77 -19.68 29.52 38.90
C LEU A 77 -18.35 30.10 38.41
N ILE A 78 -17.86 31.19 39.00
CA ILE A 78 -16.54 31.75 38.67
C ILE A 78 -15.43 30.74 38.98
N VAL A 79 -15.45 30.12 40.17
CA VAL A 79 -14.45 29.12 40.58
C VAL A 79 -14.48 27.91 39.65
N ILE A 80 -15.65 27.37 39.33
CA ILE A 80 -15.78 26.27 38.37
C ILE A 80 -15.28 26.67 36.99
N GLY A 81 -15.62 27.87 36.51
CA GLY A 81 -15.17 28.37 35.22
C GLY A 81 -13.65 28.50 35.13
N LEU A 82 -13.00 28.95 36.21
CA LEU A 82 -11.54 29.05 36.31
C LEU A 82 -10.87 27.67 36.38
N ILE A 83 -11.41 26.74 37.18
CA ILE A 83 -10.92 25.35 37.25
C ILE A 83 -11.03 24.68 35.88
N TYR A 84 -12.19 24.80 35.23
CA TYR A 84 -12.41 24.29 33.87
C TYR A 84 -11.42 24.90 32.87
N HIS A 85 -11.20 26.21 32.92
CA HIS A 85 -10.23 26.89 32.05
C HIS A 85 -8.80 26.38 32.29
N TYR A 86 -8.39 26.21 33.55
CA TYR A 86 -7.08 25.67 33.91
C TYR A 86 -6.86 24.24 33.40
N PHE A 87 -7.83 23.34 33.62
CA PHE A 87 -7.74 21.96 33.12
C PHE A 87 -7.67 21.90 31.58
N MET A 88 -8.44 22.73 30.88
CA MET A 88 -8.45 22.73 29.41
C MET A 88 -7.20 23.36 28.79
N THR A 89 -6.53 24.28 29.49
CA THR A 89 -5.32 24.95 28.99
C THR A 89 -4.04 24.23 29.43
N VAL A 90 -3.84 24.08 30.74
CA VAL A 90 -2.64 23.48 31.31
C VAL A 90 -2.67 21.95 31.19
N GLY A 91 -3.83 21.34 31.45
CA GLY A 91 -3.99 19.88 31.32
C GLY A 91 -3.78 19.41 29.89
N LYS A 92 -4.32 20.15 28.90
CA LYS A 92 -4.06 19.85 27.49
C LYS A 92 -2.58 19.98 27.13
N GLN A 93 -1.91 21.06 27.53
CA GLN A 93 -0.48 21.24 27.26
C GLN A 93 0.37 20.12 27.87
N GLN A 94 0.04 19.67 29.08
CA GLN A 94 0.74 18.54 29.70
C GLN A 94 0.49 17.22 28.96
N ILE A 95 -0.71 17.01 28.43
CA ILE A 95 -1.04 15.84 27.63
C ILE A 95 -0.32 15.88 26.28
N ASP A 96 -0.31 17.03 25.60
CA ASP A 96 0.44 17.22 24.36
C ASP A 96 1.96 17.00 24.58
N LEU A 97 2.50 17.47 25.71
CA LEU A 97 3.88 17.22 26.14
C LEU A 97 4.15 15.74 26.44
N ARG A 98 3.21 15.03 27.07
CA ARG A 98 3.35 13.59 27.35
C ARG A 98 3.21 12.75 26.08
N LEU A 99 2.28 13.10 25.19
CA LEU A 99 2.09 12.45 23.89
C LEU A 99 3.30 12.66 22.97
N SER A 100 3.90 13.85 22.96
CA SER A 100 5.13 14.10 22.19
C SER A 100 6.37 13.39 22.76
N GLN A 101 6.34 12.95 24.02
CA GLN A 101 7.38 12.12 24.62
C GLN A 101 7.20 10.63 24.31
N ILE A 102 6.02 10.20 23.84
CA ILE A 102 5.81 8.83 23.36
C ILE A 102 6.45 8.74 21.97
N PRO A 103 7.42 7.84 21.74
CA PRO A 103 8.00 7.66 20.42
C PRO A 103 6.88 7.28 19.45
N GLN A 104 6.61 8.16 18.49
CA GLN A 104 5.63 7.90 17.44
C GLN A 104 6.09 6.66 16.67
N LYS A 105 5.19 5.67 16.55
CA LYS A 105 5.47 4.46 15.79
C LYS A 105 5.18 4.72 14.31
N PRO A 106 6.03 4.26 13.38
CA PRO A 106 5.74 4.37 11.97
C PRO A 106 4.52 3.54 11.61
N ILE A 107 3.73 4.03 10.65
CA ILE A 107 2.60 3.31 10.05
C ILE A 107 3.05 2.94 8.66
N LEU A 108 3.33 1.64 8.48
CA LEU A 108 3.77 1.07 7.22
C LEU A 108 2.57 0.49 6.47
N ASP A 109 2.42 0.86 5.20
CA ASP A 109 1.39 0.36 4.29
C ASP A 109 2.05 -0.39 3.14
N LEU A 110 1.87 -1.71 3.10
CA LEU A 110 2.40 -2.58 2.05
C LEU A 110 1.30 -2.87 1.03
N LYS A 111 1.62 -2.64 -0.25
CA LYS A 111 0.78 -3.00 -1.38
C LYS A 111 1.51 -3.97 -2.29
N LEU A 112 0.80 -5.04 -2.65
CA LEU A 112 1.18 -5.91 -3.75
C LEU A 112 0.66 -5.30 -5.04
N LEU A 113 1.52 -5.18 -6.04
CA LEU A 113 1.19 -4.65 -7.36
C LEU A 113 1.26 -5.76 -8.40
N ASN A 114 0.36 -5.73 -9.38
CA ASN A 114 0.45 -6.61 -10.56
C ASN A 114 1.54 -6.12 -11.55
N ALA A 115 1.68 -6.81 -12.67
CA ALA A 115 2.64 -6.45 -13.72
C ALA A 115 2.40 -5.05 -14.35
N ASP A 116 1.20 -4.47 -14.21
CA ASP A 116 0.88 -3.10 -14.64
C ASP A 116 1.07 -2.06 -13.53
N LEU A 117 1.69 -2.45 -12.41
CA LEU A 117 1.87 -1.65 -11.21
C LEU A 117 0.54 -1.19 -10.56
N VAL A 118 -0.56 -1.88 -10.86
CA VAL A 118 -1.87 -1.64 -10.25
C VAL A 118 -1.94 -2.44 -8.93
N PRO A 119 -2.30 -1.81 -7.81
CA PRO A 119 -2.36 -2.48 -6.52
C PRO A 119 -3.52 -3.49 -6.46
N TYR A 120 -3.26 -4.64 -5.84
CA TYR A 120 -4.30 -5.56 -5.43
C TYR A 120 -5.08 -4.99 -4.24
N GLU A 121 -6.41 -5.10 -4.29
CA GLU A 121 -7.30 -4.61 -3.24
C GLU A 121 -7.83 -5.75 -2.37
N ASN A 122 -8.25 -5.41 -1.14
CA ASN A 122 -8.97 -6.29 -0.22
C ASN A 122 -8.26 -7.62 0.07
N HIS A 123 -6.92 -7.59 0.15
CA HIS A 123 -6.11 -8.77 0.43
C HIS A 123 -6.37 -9.96 -0.51
N SER A 124 -6.80 -9.70 -1.75
CA SER A 124 -7.14 -10.72 -2.74
C SER A 124 -6.27 -10.60 -3.99
N LEU A 125 -5.45 -11.62 -4.25
CA LEU A 125 -4.66 -11.72 -5.48
C LEU A 125 -5.38 -12.60 -6.49
N ASN A 126 -5.94 -11.99 -7.52
CA ASN A 126 -6.53 -12.70 -8.64
C ASN A 126 -5.53 -12.73 -9.79
N LEU A 127 -5.02 -13.94 -10.11
CA LEU A 127 -4.12 -14.11 -11.25
C LEU A 127 -4.91 -13.99 -12.56
N ARG A 128 -4.46 -13.13 -13.46
CA ARG A 128 -5.23 -12.76 -14.66
C ARG A 128 -5.10 -13.76 -15.80
N GLY A 129 -3.90 -14.27 -16.02
CA GLY A 129 -3.63 -15.27 -17.06
C GLY A 129 -4.42 -16.57 -16.85
N GLY A 130 -4.69 -17.31 -17.92
CA GLY A 130 -5.36 -18.61 -17.85
C GLY A 130 -4.40 -19.78 -17.72
N ILE A 131 -4.82 -20.83 -17.02
CA ILE A 131 -4.02 -22.06 -16.86
C ILE A 131 -4.01 -22.83 -18.17
N VAL A 132 -2.80 -23.16 -18.63
CA VAL A 132 -2.59 -23.96 -19.84
C VAL A 132 -2.35 -25.42 -19.48
N ILE A 133 -3.06 -26.32 -20.16
CA ILE A 133 -2.85 -27.76 -20.10
C ILE A 133 -2.22 -28.18 -21.42
N LEU A 134 -1.00 -28.74 -21.35
CA LEU A 134 -0.25 -29.17 -22.53
C LEU A 134 -0.79 -30.47 -23.14
N PRO A 135 -0.59 -30.68 -24.46
CA PRO A 135 -0.90 -31.95 -25.10
C PRO A 135 -0.01 -33.08 -24.54
N LYS A 136 -0.56 -34.30 -24.52
CA LYS A 136 0.18 -35.52 -24.12
C LYS A 136 1.07 -36.07 -25.23
N ASP A 137 0.73 -35.73 -26.46
CA ASP A 137 1.40 -36.20 -27.66
C ASP A 137 2.80 -35.56 -27.81
N GLU A 138 3.68 -36.23 -28.54
CA GLU A 138 5.03 -35.72 -28.80
C GLU A 138 4.97 -34.46 -29.67
N ILE A 139 5.64 -33.41 -29.22
CA ILE A 139 5.73 -32.14 -29.95
C ILE A 139 6.70 -32.33 -31.11
N PRO A 140 6.29 -32.09 -32.37
CA PRO A 140 7.17 -32.28 -33.51
C PRO A 140 8.35 -31.30 -33.48
N GLU A 141 9.48 -31.71 -34.07
CA GLU A 141 10.63 -30.82 -34.29
C GLU A 141 10.31 -29.75 -35.33
N TYR A 142 10.83 -28.54 -35.12
CA TYR A 142 10.68 -27.47 -36.11
C TYR A 142 11.62 -27.69 -37.30
N LYS A 143 11.06 -28.08 -38.45
CA LYS A 143 11.78 -28.31 -39.70
C LYS A 143 11.12 -27.53 -40.84
N ILE A 144 11.90 -26.79 -41.62
CA ILE A 144 11.43 -26.27 -42.91
C ILE A 144 11.85 -27.25 -43.99
N THR A 145 10.90 -28.00 -44.54
CA THR A 145 11.14 -28.85 -45.71
C THR A 145 11.13 -27.97 -46.96
N TYR A 146 12.30 -27.43 -47.35
CA TYR A 146 12.42 -26.80 -48.67
C TYR A 146 12.44 -27.90 -49.75
N ASN A 147 11.27 -28.26 -50.27
CA ASN A 147 11.18 -29.04 -51.50
C ASN A 147 11.24 -28.06 -52.68
N ILE A 148 12.43 -27.53 -52.97
CA ILE A 148 12.68 -26.74 -54.19
C ILE A 148 13.45 -27.64 -55.16
N PRO A 149 12.80 -28.19 -56.19
CA PRO A 149 13.52 -28.84 -57.27
C PRO A 149 14.38 -27.75 -57.96
N GLN A 150 15.70 -27.95 -57.98
CA GLN A 150 16.68 -27.22 -58.83
C GLN A 150 17.31 -25.90 -58.36
N MET A 151 17.52 -25.64 -57.06
CA MET A 151 18.48 -24.57 -56.65
C MET A 151 19.31 -24.95 -55.43
N SER A 152 20.43 -25.66 -55.65
CA SER A 152 21.42 -25.98 -54.60
C SER A 152 22.48 -24.88 -54.39
N ALA A 153 22.60 -23.90 -55.28
CA ALA A 153 23.74 -22.97 -55.31
C ALA A 153 23.52 -21.60 -54.62
N LEU A 154 22.30 -21.25 -54.21
CA LEU A 154 21.98 -19.96 -53.56
C LEU A 154 21.82 -20.04 -52.04
N ASN A 155 21.92 -21.23 -51.44
CA ASN A 155 21.73 -21.44 -49.99
C ASN A 155 22.89 -20.91 -49.12
N THR A 156 23.98 -20.43 -49.71
CA THR A 156 25.17 -19.97 -48.96
C THR A 156 25.02 -18.57 -48.36
N PHE A 157 24.07 -17.74 -48.82
CA PHE A 157 23.99 -16.31 -48.42
C PHE A 157 23.01 -15.98 -47.29
N ARG A 158 22.30 -16.95 -46.74
CA ARG A 158 21.51 -16.79 -45.49
C ARG A 158 21.46 -18.13 -44.75
N ASN A 159 22.58 -18.53 -44.16
CA ASN A 159 22.59 -19.58 -43.13
C ASN A 159 21.92 -19.07 -41.85
N ILE A 160 20.61 -18.83 -41.92
CA ILE A 160 19.78 -18.70 -40.73
C ILE A 160 19.57 -20.13 -40.24
N SER A 161 20.43 -20.59 -39.34
CA SER A 161 20.21 -21.84 -38.63
C SER A 161 18.88 -21.72 -37.86
N LEU A 162 17.89 -22.51 -38.24
CA LEU A 162 16.60 -22.58 -37.54
C LEU A 162 16.79 -23.31 -36.22
N ASN A 163 15.97 -22.96 -35.24
CA ASN A 163 15.96 -23.62 -33.95
C ASN A 163 15.05 -24.86 -34.00
N PRO A 164 15.59 -26.10 -34.01
CA PRO A 164 14.76 -27.31 -34.06
C PRO A 164 13.87 -27.49 -32.83
N LYS A 165 14.20 -26.83 -31.71
CA LYS A 165 13.44 -26.87 -30.46
C LYS A 165 12.34 -25.80 -30.39
N PHE A 166 12.14 -24.98 -31.43
CA PHE A 166 11.23 -23.83 -31.38
C PHE A 166 9.81 -24.18 -30.91
N TYR A 167 9.19 -25.24 -31.44
CA TYR A 167 7.87 -25.68 -30.99
C TYR A 167 7.86 -26.20 -29.55
N LYS A 168 8.94 -26.85 -29.12
CA LYS A 168 9.11 -27.27 -27.73
C LYS A 168 9.26 -26.06 -26.80
N GLU A 169 10.05 -25.06 -27.19
CA GLU A 169 10.19 -23.80 -26.44
C GLU A 169 8.86 -23.06 -26.31
N ARG A 170 8.04 -23.02 -27.37
CA ARG A 170 6.67 -22.48 -27.33
C ARG A 170 5.80 -23.18 -26.28
N SER A 171 5.85 -24.51 -26.25
CA SER A 171 5.10 -25.31 -25.27
C SER A 171 5.61 -25.10 -23.85
N ASP A 172 6.92 -25.16 -23.64
CA ASP A 172 7.55 -24.95 -22.32
C ASP A 172 7.29 -23.52 -21.81
N PHE A 173 7.27 -22.53 -22.69
CA PHE A 173 6.92 -21.15 -22.38
C PHE A 173 5.49 -21.04 -21.84
N LEU A 174 4.50 -21.60 -22.56
CA LEU A 174 3.10 -21.59 -22.10
C LEU A 174 2.89 -22.45 -20.84
N LYS A 175 3.66 -23.51 -20.66
CA LYS A 175 3.62 -24.35 -19.44
C LYS A 175 4.04 -23.60 -18.19
N VAL A 176 5.11 -22.82 -18.30
CA VAL A 176 5.68 -22.08 -17.16
C VAL A 176 4.89 -20.82 -16.90
N TRP A 177 4.55 -20.06 -17.94
CA TRP A 177 3.99 -18.71 -17.82
C TRP A 177 2.47 -18.66 -17.95
N GLY A 178 1.83 -19.69 -18.49
CA GLY A 178 0.37 -19.77 -18.58
C GLY A 178 -0.26 -19.77 -17.19
N GLY A 179 -1.02 -18.72 -16.89
CA GLY A 179 -1.64 -18.51 -15.58
C GLY A 179 -0.70 -17.97 -14.51
N ALA A 180 0.50 -17.53 -14.90
CA ALA A 180 1.42 -16.84 -14.01
C ALA A 180 1.15 -15.33 -13.97
N GLU A 181 1.64 -14.70 -12.91
CA GLU A 181 1.62 -13.25 -12.70
C GLU A 181 2.95 -12.82 -12.07
N LEU A 182 3.38 -11.59 -12.37
CA LEU A 182 4.51 -10.95 -11.72
C LEU A 182 3.98 -9.96 -10.68
N ILE A 183 4.47 -10.09 -9.45
CA ILE A 183 4.05 -9.27 -8.32
C ILE A 183 5.22 -8.39 -7.90
N SER A 184 5.02 -7.08 -7.88
CA SER A 184 5.94 -6.10 -7.30
C SER A 184 5.46 -5.67 -5.91
N LEU A 185 6.39 -5.27 -5.05
CA LEU A 185 6.12 -4.81 -3.69
C LEU A 185 6.25 -3.29 -3.63
N LYS A 186 5.27 -2.63 -3.01
CA LYS A 186 5.31 -1.18 -2.74
C LYS A 186 5.05 -0.95 -1.27
N LEU A 187 6.04 -0.42 -0.56
CA LEU A 187 5.95 -0.13 0.86
C LEU A 187 5.99 1.38 1.10
N SER A 188 5.00 1.91 1.82
CA SER A 188 4.89 3.33 2.12
C SER A 188 4.93 3.58 3.62
N ASN A 189 5.70 4.58 4.06
CA ASN A 189 5.64 5.08 5.42
C ASN A 189 4.70 6.28 5.47
N LEU A 190 3.53 6.10 6.06
CA LEU A 190 2.47 7.12 6.09
C LEU A 190 2.62 8.14 7.24
N THR A 191 3.73 8.07 7.98
CA THR A 191 3.95 8.91 9.16
C THR A 191 5.02 9.97 8.95
N SER A 192 5.08 10.91 9.89
CA SER A 192 6.10 11.94 9.97
C SER A 192 7.42 11.47 10.59
N VAL A 193 7.57 10.18 10.94
CA VAL A 193 8.78 9.63 11.57
C VAL A 193 9.48 8.64 10.66
N LEU A 194 10.79 8.50 10.83
CA LEU A 194 11.61 7.49 10.16
C LEU A 194 11.20 6.08 10.66
N ALA A 195 11.03 5.14 9.73
CA ALA A 195 10.94 3.72 10.04
C ALA A 195 12.31 3.09 9.82
N THR A 196 12.84 2.37 10.81
CA THR A 196 14.17 1.72 10.72
C THR A 196 14.07 0.20 10.79
N GLY A 197 15.08 -0.47 10.24
CA GLY A 197 15.18 -1.94 10.29
C GLY A 197 14.01 -2.64 9.60
N VAL A 198 13.44 -2.01 8.59
CA VAL A 198 12.25 -2.47 7.89
C VAL A 198 12.61 -3.66 6.99
N LYS A 199 11.92 -4.77 7.24
CA LYS A 199 12.08 -6.01 6.50
C LYS A 199 10.72 -6.63 6.24
N ILE A 200 10.50 -7.11 5.03
CA ILE A 200 9.28 -7.83 4.66
C ILE A 200 9.63 -9.29 4.40
N GLU A 201 8.87 -10.20 4.99
CA GLU A 201 8.93 -11.63 4.69
C GLU A 201 7.60 -12.08 4.09
N ILE A 202 7.66 -12.78 2.96
CA ILE A 202 6.51 -13.36 2.28
C ILE A 202 6.67 -14.87 2.28
N THR A 203 5.64 -15.58 2.74
CA THR A 203 5.62 -17.03 2.83
C THR A 203 4.43 -17.58 2.07
N LEU A 204 4.70 -18.53 1.16
CA LEU A 204 3.70 -19.28 0.42
C LEU A 204 3.89 -20.78 0.63
N PRO A 205 2.81 -21.58 0.69
CA PRO A 205 2.94 -23.03 0.76
C PRO A 205 3.51 -23.60 -0.54
N ARG A 206 4.52 -24.48 -0.41
CA ARG A 206 5.09 -25.23 -1.51
C ARG A 206 4.37 -26.57 -1.65
N MET A 207 3.51 -26.64 -2.64
CA MET A 207 2.70 -27.82 -2.94
C MET A 207 2.49 -27.96 -4.44
N LYS A 208 1.97 -29.12 -4.86
CA LYS A 208 1.66 -29.38 -6.26
C LYS A 208 0.72 -28.30 -6.81
N GLY A 209 1.06 -27.75 -7.98
CA GLY A 209 0.29 -26.69 -8.62
C GLY A 209 0.62 -25.28 -8.13
N VAL A 210 1.58 -25.11 -7.20
CA VAL A 210 2.07 -23.78 -6.77
C VAL A 210 3.54 -23.66 -7.14
N SER A 211 3.86 -22.64 -7.94
CA SER A 211 5.22 -22.31 -8.34
C SER A 211 5.46 -20.83 -8.08
N ALA A 212 6.53 -20.52 -7.36
CA ALA A 212 6.93 -19.14 -7.10
C ALA A 212 8.45 -19.01 -7.18
N ASP A 213 8.92 -17.88 -7.69
CA ASP A 213 10.34 -17.54 -7.75
C ASP A 213 10.54 -16.02 -7.80
N ASN A 214 11.76 -15.52 -7.60
CA ASN A 214 12.08 -14.11 -7.80
C ASN A 214 12.71 -13.88 -9.18
N THR A 215 12.40 -12.75 -9.82
CA THR A 215 12.92 -12.41 -11.15
C THR A 215 13.09 -10.90 -11.32
N LYS A 216 14.08 -10.51 -12.13
CA LYS A 216 14.25 -9.15 -12.63
C LYS A 216 13.77 -8.98 -14.06
N ASP A 217 13.34 -10.08 -14.68
CA ASP A 217 12.79 -10.02 -16.02
C ASP A 217 11.32 -9.63 -15.91
N ASP A 218 11.03 -8.35 -16.19
CA ASP A 218 9.67 -7.80 -16.27
C ASP A 218 8.85 -8.55 -17.33
N PHE A 219 9.53 -9.18 -18.30
CA PHE A 219 8.94 -10.02 -19.34
C PHE A 219 9.83 -11.24 -19.60
N PRO A 220 9.29 -12.47 -19.53
CA PRO A 220 10.06 -13.64 -19.91
C PRO A 220 10.52 -13.64 -21.36
N LYS A 221 11.66 -14.26 -21.63
CA LYS A 221 12.21 -14.35 -22.98
C LYS A 221 11.27 -15.13 -23.91
N TYR A 222 10.82 -14.46 -24.97
CA TYR A 222 9.94 -15.07 -25.97
C TYR A 222 10.66 -16.18 -26.78
N PRO A 223 9.98 -17.28 -27.13
CA PRO A 223 10.55 -18.33 -27.99
C PRO A 223 11.07 -17.79 -29.32
N ALA A 224 12.23 -18.26 -29.77
CA ALA A 224 12.89 -17.75 -30.96
C ALA A 224 13.03 -18.83 -32.05
N GLU A 225 12.51 -18.52 -33.24
CA GLU A 225 12.54 -19.41 -34.42
C GLU A 225 13.96 -19.58 -34.98
N LYS A 226 14.80 -18.55 -34.85
CA LYS A 226 16.19 -18.56 -35.29
C LYS A 226 17.09 -19.03 -34.16
N SER A 227 17.96 -19.99 -34.44
CA SER A 227 19.06 -20.33 -33.54
C SER A 227 19.98 -19.13 -33.41
N THR A 228 20.43 -18.84 -32.19
CA THR A 228 21.52 -17.91 -31.95
C THR A 228 22.74 -18.44 -32.72
N SER A 229 23.40 -17.59 -33.51
CA SER A 229 24.51 -18.06 -34.34
C SER A 229 25.63 -18.61 -33.43
N GLN A 230 26.30 -19.68 -33.87
CA GLN A 230 27.49 -20.22 -33.20
C GLN A 230 28.64 -19.18 -33.07
N PHE A 231 28.51 -18.02 -33.71
CA PHE A 231 29.46 -16.89 -33.68
C PHE A 231 28.97 -15.69 -32.86
N SER A 232 27.84 -15.79 -32.17
CA SER A 232 27.54 -14.83 -31.11
C SER A 232 28.53 -15.08 -29.98
N MET A 233 29.60 -14.27 -29.96
CA MET A 233 30.49 -14.18 -28.80
C MET A 233 29.58 -14.06 -27.58
N PRO A 234 29.70 -14.94 -26.58
CA PRO A 234 28.94 -14.78 -25.37
C PRO A 234 29.39 -13.44 -24.79
N THR A 235 28.54 -12.43 -24.90
CA THR A 235 28.65 -11.22 -24.11
C THR A 235 28.41 -11.68 -22.68
N TYR A 236 29.47 -12.20 -22.06
CA TYR A 236 29.56 -12.45 -20.64
C TYR A 236 29.54 -11.09 -19.94
N HIS A 237 28.39 -10.44 -19.94
CA HIS A 237 28.02 -9.50 -18.89
C HIS A 237 27.44 -10.32 -17.72
N ASN A 238 28.25 -11.26 -17.20
CA ASN A 238 28.02 -11.86 -15.89
C ASN A 238 28.41 -10.83 -14.81
N LYS A 239 27.78 -9.65 -14.84
CA LYS A 239 27.67 -8.88 -13.60
C LYS A 239 26.72 -9.68 -12.71
N PRO A 240 27.05 -9.94 -11.44
CA PRO A 240 26.12 -10.59 -10.53
C PRO A 240 24.83 -9.77 -10.50
N VAL A 241 23.72 -10.38 -10.92
CA VAL A 241 22.40 -9.74 -10.88
C VAL A 241 22.02 -9.61 -9.41
N HIS A 242 21.97 -8.39 -8.91
CA HIS A 242 21.66 -8.12 -7.51
C HIS A 242 20.15 -8.01 -7.31
N TYR A 243 19.51 -9.00 -6.69
CA TYR A 243 18.10 -8.97 -6.34
C TYR A 243 17.92 -8.33 -4.95
N ASP A 244 17.06 -7.31 -4.86
CA ASP A 244 16.65 -6.70 -3.58
C ASP A 244 15.70 -7.62 -2.79
N ILE A 245 14.88 -8.42 -3.47
CA ILE A 245 14.12 -9.51 -2.88
C ILE A 245 14.95 -10.80 -2.95
N LYS A 246 15.38 -11.31 -1.80
CA LYS A 246 16.09 -12.58 -1.65
C LYS A 246 15.10 -13.75 -1.54
N ARG A 247 15.47 -14.91 -2.07
CA ARG A 247 14.70 -16.17 -1.94
C ARG A 247 15.40 -17.15 -0.99
N SER A 248 14.63 -17.83 -0.15
CA SER A 248 15.12 -18.88 0.75
C SER A 248 14.09 -20.00 0.90
N HIS A 249 13.84 -20.72 -0.19
CA HIS A 249 12.83 -21.77 -0.23
C HIS A 249 13.25 -23.02 0.56
N ASN A 250 12.28 -23.68 1.17
CA ASN A 250 12.44 -25.00 1.76
C ASN A 250 11.48 -26.01 1.09
N ASP A 251 11.40 -27.23 1.59
CA ASP A 251 10.53 -28.27 0.98
C ASP A 251 9.04 -28.03 1.19
N LYS A 252 8.66 -27.21 2.17
CA LYS A 252 7.27 -26.94 2.57
C LYS A 252 6.76 -25.58 2.12
N GLU A 253 7.64 -24.61 1.93
CA GLU A 253 7.30 -23.20 1.75
C GLU A 253 8.27 -22.50 0.81
N TYR A 254 7.72 -21.59 0.00
CA TYR A 254 8.48 -20.55 -0.68
C TYR A 254 8.57 -19.34 0.25
N ASN A 255 9.79 -18.96 0.64
CA ASN A 255 10.05 -17.75 1.41
C ASN A 255 10.78 -16.71 0.55
N PHE A 256 10.30 -15.47 0.60
CA PHE A 256 10.91 -14.28 0.01
C PHE A 256 11.15 -13.22 1.09
N THR A 257 12.30 -12.57 1.04
CA THR A 257 12.69 -11.55 2.00
C THR A 257 13.12 -10.29 1.27
N TRP A 258 12.51 -9.16 1.61
CA TRP A 258 12.89 -7.84 1.11
C TRP A 258 13.43 -6.99 2.26
N GLU A 259 14.74 -6.69 2.21
CA GLU A 259 15.43 -5.87 3.20
C GLU A 259 15.40 -4.40 2.75
N VAL A 260 14.37 -3.67 3.18
CA VAL A 260 14.19 -2.25 2.81
C VAL A 260 15.11 -1.35 3.66
N ASN A 261 15.46 -1.79 4.87
CA ASN A 261 16.24 -1.05 5.86
C ASN A 261 15.50 0.19 6.38
N ASP A 262 15.81 1.39 5.89
CA ASP A 262 15.24 2.62 6.44
C ASP A 262 14.30 3.29 5.45
N ILE A 263 13.12 3.71 5.91
CA ILE A 263 12.11 4.39 5.09
C ILE A 263 11.79 5.74 5.70
N GLN A 264 12.14 6.80 4.97
CA GLN A 264 11.91 8.17 5.38
C GLN A 264 10.42 8.46 5.58
N ALA A 265 10.11 9.43 6.44
CA ALA A 265 8.76 9.91 6.67
C ALA A 265 8.04 10.30 5.37
N ASN A 266 6.79 9.87 5.19
CA ASN A 266 5.96 10.14 4.00
C ASN A 266 6.61 9.75 2.66
N THR A 267 7.47 8.73 2.67
CA THR A 267 8.09 8.21 1.45
C THR A 267 7.62 6.79 1.13
N THR A 268 7.91 6.37 -0.10
CA THR A 268 7.56 5.06 -0.62
C THR A 268 8.77 4.42 -1.26
N SER A 269 8.96 3.14 -0.99
CA SER A 269 9.92 2.27 -1.67
C SER A 269 9.15 1.26 -2.53
N ILE A 270 9.68 0.99 -3.72
CA ILE A 270 9.16 -0.03 -4.65
C ILE A 270 10.28 -1.03 -4.88
N SER A 271 9.95 -2.32 -4.98
CA SER A 271 10.94 -3.36 -5.25
C SER A 271 11.38 -3.35 -6.71
N ASP A 272 12.68 -3.54 -6.92
CA ASP A 272 13.27 -3.70 -8.27
C ASP A 272 13.13 -5.14 -8.78
N THR A 273 12.85 -6.08 -7.89
CA THR A 273 12.62 -7.49 -8.19
C THR A 273 11.12 -7.79 -8.13
N TYR A 274 10.66 -8.64 -9.04
CA TYR A 274 9.32 -9.20 -9.07
C TYR A 274 9.31 -10.60 -8.44
N ILE A 275 8.17 -10.96 -7.86
CA ILE A 275 7.85 -12.33 -7.48
C ILE A 275 7.01 -12.93 -8.61
N PHE A 276 7.58 -13.89 -9.31
CA PHE A 276 6.84 -14.79 -10.18
C PHE A 276 5.93 -15.67 -9.33
N LEU A 277 4.64 -15.72 -9.66
CA LEU A 277 3.68 -16.58 -8.98
C LEU A 277 2.73 -17.23 -9.98
N ARG A 278 2.62 -18.56 -9.89
CA ARG A 278 1.65 -19.37 -10.64
C ARG A 278 0.96 -20.33 -9.68
N VAL A 279 -0.38 -20.27 -9.64
CA VAL A 279 -1.18 -21.17 -8.79
C VAL A 279 -2.29 -21.86 -9.58
N GLU A 280 -2.39 -23.17 -9.42
CA GLU A 280 -3.45 -24.02 -10.00
C GLU A 280 -4.59 -24.28 -8.99
N GLN A 281 -4.38 -23.87 -7.74
CA GLN A 281 -5.33 -23.96 -6.63
C GLN A 281 -5.24 -22.70 -5.76
N ASN A 282 -6.33 -22.39 -5.04
CA ASN A 282 -6.33 -21.26 -4.12
C ASN A 282 -5.37 -21.53 -2.96
N VAL A 283 -4.58 -20.52 -2.61
CA VAL A 283 -3.61 -20.60 -1.50
C VAL A 283 -3.58 -19.28 -0.74
N ASP A 284 -3.23 -19.36 0.53
CA ASP A 284 -3.01 -18.18 1.36
C ASP A 284 -1.51 -17.85 1.36
N MET A 285 -1.21 -16.58 1.10
CA MET A 285 0.11 -15.99 1.17
C MET A 285 0.20 -15.18 2.46
N GLU A 286 1.13 -15.53 3.34
CA GLU A 286 1.38 -14.79 4.57
C GLU A 286 2.47 -13.75 4.33
N ILE A 287 2.25 -12.53 4.80
CA ILE A 287 3.21 -11.43 4.74
C ILE A 287 3.46 -10.90 6.14
N LYS A 288 4.73 -10.77 6.52
CA LYS A 288 5.17 -10.20 7.79
C LYS A 288 6.00 -8.96 7.54
N ILE A 289 5.61 -7.85 8.16
CA ILE A 289 6.32 -6.58 8.14
C ILE A 289 7.01 -6.40 9.49
N PHE A 290 8.34 -6.44 9.46
CA PHE A 290 9.22 -6.17 10.59
C PHE A 290 9.68 -4.72 10.55
N CYS A 291 9.84 -4.13 11.72
CA CYS A 291 10.34 -2.77 11.91
C CYS A 291 10.85 -2.68 13.36
N ASP A 292 11.97 -1.99 13.60
CA ASP A 292 12.60 -1.95 14.93
C ASP A 292 11.66 -1.33 15.99
N GLN A 293 10.77 -0.43 15.57
CA GLN A 293 9.80 0.23 16.43
C GLN A 293 8.58 -0.66 16.76
N TYR A 294 8.46 -1.85 16.15
CA TYR A 294 7.39 -2.81 16.41
C TYR A 294 7.83 -3.87 17.42
N VAL A 295 6.96 -4.17 18.39
CA VAL A 295 7.21 -5.25 19.38
C VAL A 295 7.06 -6.63 18.73
N PHE A 296 6.13 -6.75 17.78
CA PHE A 296 5.87 -7.94 16.99
C PHE A 296 5.68 -7.52 15.53
N PRO A 297 6.04 -8.35 14.55
CA PRO A 297 5.79 -8.04 13.15
C PRO A 297 4.29 -7.90 12.88
N VAL A 298 3.92 -6.95 12.02
CA VAL A 298 2.56 -6.87 11.49
C VAL A 298 2.39 -7.99 10.48
N THR A 299 1.38 -8.84 10.68
CA THR A 299 1.12 -9.98 9.79
C THR A 299 -0.16 -9.75 9.01
N GLU A 300 -0.08 -9.91 7.69
CA GLU A 300 -1.20 -9.83 6.76
C GLU A 300 -1.30 -11.13 5.96
N ILE A 301 -2.53 -11.53 5.62
CA ILE A 301 -2.77 -12.73 4.84
C ILE A 301 -3.50 -12.33 3.56
N TYR A 302 -2.88 -12.63 2.43
CA TYR A 302 -3.45 -12.43 1.11
C TYR A 302 -3.95 -13.76 0.54
N ARG A 303 -5.20 -13.78 0.10
CA ARG A 303 -5.76 -14.95 -0.57
C ARG A 303 -5.44 -14.90 -2.06
N VAL A 304 -4.59 -15.82 -2.51
CA VAL A 304 -4.28 -16.00 -3.93
C VAL A 304 -5.31 -16.93 -4.54
N THR A 305 -6.09 -16.40 -5.48
CA THR A 305 -7.15 -17.13 -6.16
C THR A 305 -6.66 -17.63 -7.50
N LYS A 306 -6.86 -18.93 -7.77
CA LYS A 306 -6.54 -19.50 -9.08
C LYS A 306 -7.37 -18.84 -10.18
N SER A 307 -6.80 -18.77 -11.38
CA SER A 307 -7.55 -18.36 -12.56
C SER A 307 -8.69 -19.33 -12.84
N LYS A 308 -9.86 -18.79 -13.21
CA LYS A 308 -11.01 -19.58 -13.67
C LYS A 308 -10.87 -20.00 -15.13
N LEU A 309 -10.00 -19.33 -15.88
CA LEU A 309 -9.75 -19.62 -17.28
C LEU A 309 -8.74 -20.78 -17.37
N SER A 310 -9.13 -21.84 -18.06
CA SER A 310 -8.24 -22.96 -18.38
C SER A 310 -8.41 -23.41 -19.82
N HIS A 311 -7.32 -23.77 -20.50
CA HIS A 311 -7.35 -24.22 -21.89
C HIS A 311 -6.44 -25.41 -22.12
N SER A 312 -6.93 -26.40 -22.85
CA SER A 312 -6.13 -27.54 -23.29
C SER A 312 -5.58 -27.24 -24.67
N ILE A 313 -4.27 -27.09 -24.76
CA ILE A 313 -3.58 -26.74 -26.00
C ILE A 313 -3.42 -27.98 -26.88
N SER A 314 -3.72 -27.80 -28.17
CA SER A 314 -3.46 -28.77 -29.23
C SER A 314 -2.06 -28.60 -29.83
N ILE A 315 -1.52 -29.64 -30.47
CA ILE A 315 -0.26 -29.53 -31.23
C ILE A 315 -0.38 -28.45 -32.31
N SER A 316 -1.52 -28.38 -33.01
CA SER A 316 -1.77 -27.40 -34.07
C SER A 316 -1.64 -25.95 -33.60
N GLU A 317 -2.01 -25.67 -32.36
CA GLU A 317 -1.87 -24.33 -31.76
C GLU A 317 -0.41 -23.98 -31.45
N ILE A 318 0.41 -24.97 -31.05
CA ILE A 318 1.85 -24.79 -30.81
C ILE A 318 2.60 -24.61 -32.14
N THR A 319 2.27 -25.44 -33.13
CA THR A 319 2.90 -25.45 -34.45
C THR A 319 2.33 -24.41 -35.41
N GLY A 320 1.26 -23.72 -35.01
CA GLY A 320 0.58 -22.71 -35.79
C GLY A 320 1.47 -21.54 -36.17
N ASN A 321 0.89 -20.62 -36.94
CA ASN A 321 1.60 -19.41 -37.34
C ASN A 321 1.92 -18.54 -36.11
N LYS A 322 2.73 -17.50 -36.31
CA LYS A 322 3.13 -16.62 -35.21
C LYS A 322 1.94 -15.91 -34.59
N GLU A 323 1.03 -15.38 -35.40
CA GLU A 323 -0.14 -14.62 -34.93
C GLU A 323 -1.04 -15.46 -34.02
N SER A 324 -1.37 -16.70 -34.41
CA SER A 324 -2.18 -17.60 -33.58
C SER A 324 -1.52 -17.95 -32.25
N PHE A 325 -0.19 -18.07 -32.24
CA PHE A 325 0.54 -18.34 -31.01
C PHE A 325 0.65 -17.08 -30.13
N ASP A 326 0.85 -15.91 -30.74
CA ASP A 326 0.89 -14.62 -30.06
C ASP A 326 -0.46 -14.33 -29.38
N GLU A 327 -1.60 -14.64 -30.03
CA GLU A 327 -2.95 -14.54 -29.43
C GLU A 327 -3.11 -15.43 -28.18
N LEU A 328 -2.59 -16.66 -28.23
CA LEU A 328 -2.59 -17.55 -27.07
C LEU A 328 -1.75 -16.98 -25.94
N VAL A 329 -0.54 -16.50 -26.26
CA VAL A 329 0.33 -15.90 -25.26
C VAL A 329 -0.33 -14.68 -24.63
N ASP A 330 -0.88 -13.77 -25.43
CA ASP A 330 -1.50 -12.53 -24.95
C ASP A 330 -2.64 -12.87 -23.97
N LYS A 331 -3.48 -13.85 -24.31
CA LYS A 331 -4.61 -14.26 -23.48
C LYS A 331 -4.23 -15.03 -22.21
N PHE A 332 -3.26 -15.94 -22.30
CA PHE A 332 -2.99 -16.90 -21.21
C PHE A 332 -1.87 -16.44 -20.27
N ILE A 333 -1.02 -15.49 -20.67
CA ILE A 333 0.06 -14.96 -19.85
C ILE A 333 -0.28 -13.53 -19.44
N MET A 334 -0.58 -13.34 -18.15
CA MET A 334 -0.90 -12.04 -17.52
C MET A 334 -2.07 -11.24 -18.16
N ASP A 335 -2.72 -11.74 -19.21
CA ASP A 335 -3.78 -11.07 -19.99
C ASP A 335 -3.33 -9.74 -20.61
N GLY A 336 -2.65 -9.80 -21.75
CA GLY A 336 -2.05 -8.67 -22.47
C GLY A 336 -0.51 -8.69 -22.57
N TYR A 337 0.12 -9.87 -22.47
CA TYR A 337 1.59 -9.99 -22.51
C TYR A 337 2.23 -9.34 -23.76
N ILE A 338 1.73 -9.63 -24.97
CA ILE A 338 2.33 -9.17 -26.22
C ILE A 338 2.24 -7.66 -26.32
N GLN A 339 1.10 -7.10 -25.93
CA GLN A 339 0.86 -5.65 -25.93
C GLN A 339 1.83 -4.95 -24.97
N ARG A 340 2.03 -5.47 -23.75
CA ARG A 340 2.96 -4.89 -22.79
C ARG A 340 4.41 -4.92 -23.27
N VAL A 341 4.86 -6.03 -23.85
CA VAL A 341 6.22 -6.13 -24.42
C VAL A 341 6.42 -5.09 -25.53
N ALA A 342 5.41 -4.86 -26.37
CA ALA A 342 5.47 -3.85 -27.42
C ALA A 342 5.54 -2.42 -26.86
N ILE A 343 4.71 -2.09 -25.87
CA ILE A 343 4.69 -0.77 -25.21
C ILE A 343 6.04 -0.48 -24.55
N LYS A 344 6.60 -1.43 -23.79
CA LYS A 344 7.88 -1.23 -23.11
C LYS A 344 9.01 -0.99 -24.10
N ARG A 345 9.10 -1.80 -25.17
CA ARG A 345 10.12 -1.60 -26.22
C ARG A 345 10.01 -0.23 -26.90
N PHE A 346 8.78 0.26 -27.09
CA PHE A 346 8.56 1.59 -27.63
C PHE A 346 9.08 2.68 -26.69
N GLN A 347 8.81 2.56 -25.39
CA GLN A 347 9.31 3.49 -24.37
C GLN A 347 10.84 3.47 -24.28
N GLU A 348 11.47 2.28 -24.30
CA GLU A 348 12.93 2.14 -24.33
C GLU A 348 13.53 2.86 -25.54
N TYR A 349 12.93 2.67 -26.73
CA TYR A 349 13.36 3.37 -27.95
C TYR A 349 13.18 4.88 -27.87
N GLU A 350 12.09 5.39 -27.29
CA GLU A 350 11.90 6.83 -27.07
C GLU A 350 12.94 7.40 -26.11
N HIS A 351 13.26 6.69 -25.03
CA HIS A 351 14.28 7.09 -24.06
C HIS A 351 15.69 7.12 -24.67
N GLU A 352 16.07 6.08 -25.44
CA GLU A 352 17.36 6.04 -26.15
C GLU A 352 17.52 7.21 -27.15
N ASN A 353 16.43 7.64 -27.79
CA ASN A 353 16.45 8.79 -28.69
C ASN A 353 16.53 10.15 -27.97
N GLN A 354 16.16 10.21 -26.69
CA GLN A 354 16.23 11.42 -25.86
C GLN A 354 17.58 11.56 -25.14
N GLU A 355 18.37 10.49 -25.02
CA GLU A 355 19.74 10.55 -24.51
C GLU A 355 20.68 11.25 -25.50
N VAL A 356 20.71 12.59 -25.43
CA VAL A 356 21.77 13.39 -26.07
C VAL A 356 23.05 13.20 -25.27
N ILE A 357 23.86 12.21 -25.65
CA ILE A 357 25.20 12.04 -25.10
C ILE A 357 26.04 13.27 -25.50
N PRO A 358 26.64 14.02 -24.57
CA PRO A 358 27.59 15.06 -24.94
C PRO A 358 28.76 14.39 -25.66
N ARG A 359 29.01 14.80 -26.91
CA ARG A 359 30.21 14.38 -27.65
C ARG A 359 31.42 14.92 -26.88
N SER A 360 32.23 14.00 -26.35
CA SER A 360 33.53 14.27 -25.72
C SER A 360 34.52 14.87 -26.71
#